data_AF-A0A1Y1UZD0-F1
#
_entry.id   AF-A0A1Y1UZD0-F1
#
_cell.length_a   1.000
_cell.length_b   1.000
_cell.length_c   1.000
_cell.angle_alpha   90.00
_cell.angle_beta   90.00
_cell.angle_gamma   90.00
#
_symmetry.space_group_name_H-M   'P 1'
#
loop_
_entity.id
_entity.type
_entity.pdbx_description
1 polymer ?
#
loop_
_entity_poly.entity_id
_entity_poly.type
_entity_poly.pdbx_seq_one_letter_code
_entity_poly.pdbx_strand_id
1 'polypeptide(L)'
;MSFILNLIGNLKPICINVNNSPIQTIGDLKKYVEEIYGISKEEQKISTYSGKYFKNEDKLITSIGPNHDFQISNLSVSILGGKGGFGSMLRAQGGKMSSKKTTNVESCRDLQGRRLKTINDATKLVDYLNKESERKRKRKEDIDKKIEEGLNIQTKKRHRFDDMEYFENHDKIMENIKGAVSQAYSKGNKKEKGKEKEKEKNEIKSLGLW
;
A
#
# COMPACT_ATOMS: atom_id res chain seq x y z
N MET A 1 -16.04 -28.75 19.41
CA MET A 1 -16.54 -28.27 18.12
C MET A 1 -17.26 -26.93 18.33
N SER A 2 -16.84 -25.89 17.61
CA SER A 2 -17.31 -24.52 17.80
C SER A 2 -18.13 -24.05 16.59
N PHE A 3 -19.33 -23.57 16.83
CA PHE A 3 -20.15 -22.92 15.80
C PHE A 3 -20.01 -21.40 15.93
N ILE A 4 -19.53 -20.75 14.88
CA ILE A 4 -19.28 -19.31 14.83
C ILE A 4 -20.33 -18.68 13.92
N LEU A 5 -21.15 -17.79 14.46
CA LEU A 5 -22.15 -17.02 13.73
C LEU A 5 -21.68 -15.57 13.59
N ASN A 6 -21.36 -15.18 12.35
CA ASN A 6 -21.12 -13.80 11.99
C ASN A 6 -22.45 -13.05 11.94
N LEU A 7 -22.52 -11.94 12.67
CA LEU A 7 -23.68 -11.06 12.72
C LEU A 7 -23.56 -9.92 11.70
N ILE A 8 -24.65 -9.17 11.55
CA ILE A 8 -24.76 -8.09 10.56
C ILE A 8 -24.10 -6.82 11.10
N GLY A 9 -23.37 -6.10 10.24
CA GLY A 9 -22.78 -4.80 10.55
C GLY A 9 -21.60 -4.90 11.52
N ASN A 10 -21.60 -4.05 12.56
CA ASN A 10 -20.50 -3.95 13.54
C ASN A 10 -20.72 -4.82 14.80
N LEU A 11 -21.68 -5.75 14.75
CA LEU A 11 -21.95 -6.65 15.88
C LEU A 11 -20.85 -7.71 16.00
N LYS A 12 -20.47 -8.04 17.24
CA LYS A 12 -19.46 -9.07 17.50
C LYS A 12 -20.00 -10.45 17.11
N PRO A 13 -19.17 -11.35 16.54
CA PRO A 13 -19.61 -12.70 16.21
C PRO A 13 -19.95 -13.49 17.48
N ILE A 14 -20.93 -14.38 17.36
CA ILE A 14 -21.33 -15.30 18.43
C ILE A 14 -20.60 -16.62 18.24
N CYS A 15 -19.93 -17.10 19.28
CA CYS A 15 -19.26 -18.40 19.28
C CYS A 15 -19.96 -19.34 20.26
N ILE A 16 -20.44 -20.47 19.77
CA ILE A 16 -21.15 -21.48 20.56
C ILE A 16 -20.34 -22.77 20.56
N ASN A 17 -20.02 -23.28 21.74
CA ASN A 17 -19.43 -24.61 21.86
C ASN A 17 -20.56 -25.65 21.87
N VAL A 18 -20.73 -26.34 20.73
CA VAL A 18 -21.88 -27.20 20.49
C VAL A 18 -21.94 -28.39 21.45
N ASN A 19 -20.81 -28.83 21.99
CA ASN A 19 -20.76 -29.97 22.90
C ASN A 19 -21.24 -29.64 24.33
N ASN A 20 -21.26 -28.35 24.70
CA ASN A 20 -21.55 -27.92 26.07
C ASN A 20 -22.65 -26.84 26.13
N SER A 21 -23.39 -26.64 25.03
CA SER A 21 -24.45 -25.64 24.95
C SER A 21 -25.83 -26.29 24.91
N PRO A 22 -26.85 -25.67 25.54
CA PRO A 22 -28.24 -26.11 25.40
C PRO A 22 -28.80 -25.91 23.98
N ILE A 23 -28.11 -25.10 23.16
CA ILE A 23 -28.47 -24.81 21.77
C ILE A 23 -27.98 -25.97 20.89
N GLN A 24 -28.91 -26.81 20.42
CA GLN A 24 -28.58 -27.96 19.57
C GLN A 24 -29.03 -27.78 18.11
N THR A 25 -30.11 -27.03 17.89
CA THR A 25 -30.67 -26.81 16.55
C THR A 25 -30.49 -25.38 16.08
N ILE A 26 -30.58 -25.18 14.76
CA ILE A 26 -30.62 -23.85 14.16
C ILE A 26 -31.86 -23.07 14.61
N GLY A 27 -32.98 -23.75 14.89
CA GLY A 27 -34.18 -23.11 15.45
C GLY A 27 -33.94 -22.50 16.84
N ASP A 28 -33.19 -23.18 17.70
CA ASP A 28 -32.82 -22.68 19.03
C ASP A 28 -31.83 -21.52 18.92
N LEU A 29 -30.90 -21.61 17.98
CA LEU A 29 -29.95 -20.53 17.67
C LEU A 29 -30.68 -19.26 17.25
N LYS A 30 -31.73 -19.37 16.43
CA LYS A 30 -32.52 -18.21 16.01
C LYS A 30 -33.26 -17.56 17.17
N LYS A 31 -33.82 -18.35 18.09
CA LYS A 31 -34.47 -17.84 19.31
C LYS A 31 -33.47 -17.10 20.20
N TYR A 32 -32.27 -17.67 20.36
CA TYR A 32 -31.19 -17.02 21.13
C TYR A 32 -30.77 -15.68 20.53
N VAL A 33 -30.69 -15.59 19.19
CA VAL A 33 -30.41 -14.32 18.49
C VAL A 33 -31.56 -13.32 18.64
N GLU A 34 -32.81 -13.79 18.63
CA GLU A 34 -34.00 -12.96 18.84
C GLU A 34 -34.02 -12.36 20.26
N GLU A 35 -33.69 -13.14 21.28
CA GLU A 35 -33.61 -12.68 22.68
C GLU A 35 -32.53 -11.61 22.89
N ILE A 36 -31.37 -11.75 22.24
CA ILE A 36 -30.23 -10.83 22.44
C ILE A 36 -30.36 -9.57 21.59
N TYR A 37 -30.74 -9.71 20.32
CA TYR A 37 -30.67 -8.63 19.33
C TYR A 37 -32.04 -8.13 18.87
N GLY A 38 -33.15 -8.75 19.29
CA GLY A 38 -34.50 -8.35 18.93
C GLY A 38 -34.86 -8.60 17.46
N ILE A 39 -34.13 -9.48 16.77
CA ILE A 39 -34.37 -9.80 15.35
C ILE A 39 -35.37 -10.96 15.28
N SER A 40 -36.53 -10.77 14.64
CA SER A 40 -37.58 -11.82 14.54
C SER A 40 -37.05 -13.08 13.87
N LYS A 41 -37.41 -14.26 14.39
CA LYS A 41 -36.99 -15.57 13.86
C LYS A 41 -37.27 -15.75 12.36
N GLU A 42 -38.35 -15.17 11.85
CA GLU A 42 -38.80 -15.26 10.46
C GLU A 42 -37.90 -14.46 9.51
N GLU A 43 -37.34 -13.36 10.01
CA GLU A 43 -36.48 -12.49 9.21
C GLU A 43 -35.04 -13.00 9.16
N GLN A 44 -34.63 -13.78 10.17
CA GLN A 44 -33.30 -14.39 10.26
C GLN A 44 -33.08 -15.51 9.23
N LYS A 45 -32.06 -15.31 8.38
CA LYS A 45 -31.53 -16.30 7.44
C LYS A 45 -30.08 -16.60 7.76
N ILE A 46 -29.83 -17.82 8.21
CA ILE A 46 -28.48 -18.31 8.52
C ILE A 46 -27.98 -19.13 7.34
N SER A 47 -26.78 -18.81 6.87
CA SER A 47 -26.13 -19.48 5.76
C SER A 47 -24.72 -19.92 6.15
N THR A 48 -24.25 -21.02 5.55
CA THR A 48 -22.84 -21.42 5.59
C THR A 48 -21.96 -20.37 4.90
N TYR A 49 -20.65 -20.43 5.13
CA TYR A 49 -19.68 -19.66 4.36
C TYR A 49 -19.83 -19.86 2.83
N SER A 50 -20.22 -21.06 2.39
CA SER A 50 -20.50 -21.38 0.98
C SER A 50 -21.86 -20.88 0.45
N GLY A 51 -22.67 -20.20 1.27
CA GLY A 51 -23.96 -19.64 0.85
C GLY A 51 -25.15 -20.61 0.87
N LYS A 52 -24.98 -21.85 1.35
CA LYS A 52 -26.09 -22.78 1.58
C LYS A 52 -26.88 -22.36 2.84
N TYR A 53 -28.20 -22.22 2.73
CA TYR A 53 -29.10 -21.91 3.84
C TYR A 53 -29.40 -23.12 4.70
N PHE A 54 -29.49 -22.89 6.02
CA PHE A 54 -29.92 -23.90 6.99
C PHE A 54 -31.44 -23.88 7.20
N LYS A 55 -32.00 -25.07 7.44
CA LYS A 55 -33.37 -25.25 7.92
C LYS A 55 -33.41 -25.17 9.44
N ASN A 56 -34.57 -24.88 10.00
CA ASN A 56 -34.72 -24.76 11.46
C ASN A 56 -34.46 -26.09 12.21
N GLU A 57 -34.70 -27.23 11.54
CA GLU A 57 -34.51 -28.58 12.08
C GLU A 57 -33.05 -29.06 12.04
N ASP A 58 -32.18 -28.35 11.31
CA ASP A 58 -30.79 -28.76 11.14
C ASP A 58 -30.05 -28.68 12.47
N LYS A 59 -29.32 -29.76 12.81
CA LYS A 59 -28.49 -29.83 14.01
C LYS A 59 -27.17 -29.09 13.79
N LEU A 60 -26.71 -28.35 14.79
CA LEU A 60 -25.44 -27.63 14.75
C LEU A 60 -24.22 -28.56 14.68
N ILE A 61 -24.32 -29.76 15.24
CA ILE A 61 -23.22 -30.75 15.18
C ILE A 61 -23.04 -31.26 13.75
N THR A 62 -24.15 -31.59 13.07
CA THR A 62 -24.13 -32.11 11.70
C THR A 62 -23.60 -31.07 10.72
N SER A 63 -23.81 -29.77 10.98
CA SER A 63 -23.33 -28.69 10.10
C SER A 63 -21.83 -28.43 10.18
N ILE A 64 -21.15 -28.81 11.27
CA ILE A 64 -19.70 -28.70 11.41
C ILE A 64 -18.99 -29.80 10.62
N GLY A 65 -19.61 -30.98 10.46
CA GLY A 65 -19.00 -32.11 9.78
C GLY A 65 -18.00 -32.86 10.67
N PRO A 66 -17.70 -34.14 10.35
CA PRO A 66 -16.99 -35.03 11.28
C PRO A 66 -15.51 -34.69 11.48
N ASN A 67 -14.89 -33.94 10.56
CA ASN A 67 -13.45 -33.66 10.54
C ASN A 67 -13.11 -32.18 10.76
N HIS A 68 -14.06 -31.36 11.21
CA HIS A 68 -13.83 -29.95 11.44
C HIS A 68 -14.04 -29.59 12.91
N ASP A 69 -13.14 -28.77 13.44
CA ASP A 69 -13.23 -28.27 14.81
C ASP A 69 -14.22 -27.12 14.94
N PHE A 70 -14.49 -26.41 13.84
CA PHE A 70 -15.40 -25.28 13.82
C PHE A 70 -16.15 -25.11 12.49
N GLN A 71 -17.30 -24.42 12.55
CA GLN A 71 -18.08 -24.00 11.39
C GLN A 71 -18.34 -22.50 11.46
N ILE A 72 -18.09 -21.78 10.37
CA ILE A 72 -18.43 -20.37 10.23
C ILE A 72 -19.72 -20.24 9.43
N SER A 73 -20.68 -19.50 9.97
CA SER A 73 -21.96 -19.20 9.34
C SER A 73 -22.25 -17.71 9.40
N ASN A 74 -22.98 -17.20 8.42
CA ASN A 74 -23.36 -15.80 8.32
C ASN A 74 -24.86 -15.64 8.58
N LEU A 75 -25.22 -14.71 9.46
CA LEU A 75 -26.58 -14.24 9.65
C LEU A 75 -26.88 -13.12 8.63
N SER A 76 -28.00 -13.27 7.94
CA SER A 76 -28.58 -12.24 7.07
C SER A 76 -30.03 -12.02 7.48
N VAL A 77 -30.52 -10.79 7.33
CA VAL A 77 -31.90 -10.43 7.66
C VAL A 77 -32.65 -10.13 6.37
N SER A 78 -33.88 -10.62 6.30
CA SER A 78 -34.79 -10.30 5.21
C SER A 78 -35.35 -8.90 5.41
N ILE A 79 -35.17 -8.03 4.43
CA ILE A 79 -35.76 -6.68 4.42
C ILE A 79 -36.95 -6.64 3.47
N LEU A 80 -38.00 -5.90 3.82
CA LEU A 80 -39.25 -5.78 3.05
C LEU A 80 -39.11 -5.02 1.71
N GLY A 81 -37.90 -4.70 1.27
CA GLY A 81 -37.62 -3.99 0.01
C GLY A 81 -36.14 -3.98 -0.34
N GLY A 82 -35.79 -3.70 -1.61
CA GLY A 82 -34.38 -3.48 -1.99
C GLY A 82 -33.87 -4.14 -3.28
N LYS A 83 -34.71 -4.74 -4.13
CA LYS A 83 -34.25 -5.40 -5.38
C LYS A 83 -34.18 -4.49 -6.61
N GLY A 84 -34.65 -3.25 -6.50
CA GLY A 84 -34.81 -2.34 -7.64
C GLY A 84 -33.57 -1.53 -8.01
N GLY A 85 -32.64 -1.29 -7.08
CA GLY A 85 -31.49 -0.42 -7.31
C GLY A 85 -30.54 -0.94 -8.37
N PHE A 86 -30.15 -2.22 -8.27
CA PHE A 86 -29.23 -2.84 -9.24
C PHE A 86 -29.85 -2.95 -10.63
N GLY A 87 -31.11 -3.36 -10.75
CA GLY A 87 -31.82 -3.41 -12.03
C GLY A 87 -31.99 -2.03 -12.67
N SER A 88 -32.30 -1.00 -11.88
CA SER A 88 -32.36 0.39 -12.36
C SER A 88 -30.99 0.92 -12.78
N MET A 89 -29.93 0.54 -12.06
CA MET A 89 -28.54 0.88 -12.41
C MET A 89 -28.13 0.21 -13.72
N LEU A 90 -28.47 -1.07 -13.92
CA LEU A 90 -28.24 -1.78 -15.19
C LEU A 90 -29.00 -1.14 -16.35
N ARG A 91 -30.28 -0.78 -16.15
CA ARG A 91 -31.06 -0.05 -17.17
C ARG A 91 -30.45 1.30 -17.51
N ALA A 92 -30.02 2.06 -16.50
CA ALA A 92 -29.37 3.35 -16.68
C ALA A 92 -28.01 3.23 -17.42
N GLN A 93 -27.20 2.22 -17.10
CA GLN A 93 -25.93 1.96 -17.77
C GLN A 93 -26.12 1.44 -19.20
N GLY A 94 -27.05 0.50 -19.40
CA GLY A 94 -27.38 -0.04 -20.73
C GLY A 94 -27.92 1.03 -21.67
N GLY A 95 -28.77 1.94 -21.16
CA GLY A 95 -29.25 3.10 -21.92
C GLY A 95 -28.11 4.02 -22.38
N LYS A 96 -27.09 4.25 -21.54
CA LYS A 96 -25.90 5.05 -21.89
C LYS A 96 -25.02 4.38 -22.94
N MET A 97 -24.81 3.07 -22.83
CA MET A 97 -24.02 2.31 -23.83
C MET A 97 -24.74 2.23 -25.18
N SER A 98 -26.05 2.02 -25.17
CA SER A 98 -26.85 1.94 -26.40
C SER A 98 -27.05 3.29 -27.08
N SER A 99 -27.16 4.39 -26.33
CA SER A 99 -27.37 5.72 -26.90
C SER A 99 -26.08 6.35 -27.41
N LYS A 100 -24.93 5.99 -26.85
CA LYS A 100 -23.62 6.47 -27.30
C LYS A 100 -23.23 5.75 -28.59
N LYS A 101 -23.65 6.30 -29.73
CA LYS A 101 -23.20 5.86 -31.06
C LYS A 101 -21.67 5.83 -31.09
N THR A 102 -21.12 4.68 -31.46
CA THR A 102 -19.66 4.50 -31.56
C THR A 102 -19.15 5.39 -32.70
N THR A 103 -18.24 6.32 -32.38
CA THR A 103 -17.58 7.19 -33.36
C THR A 103 -16.35 6.54 -33.99
N ASN A 104 -15.99 5.32 -33.54
CA ASN A 104 -14.89 4.56 -34.11
C ASN A 104 -15.32 3.87 -35.42
N VAL A 105 -15.03 4.54 -36.53
CA VAL A 105 -15.19 4.02 -37.90
C VAL A 105 -13.95 3.30 -38.41
N GLU A 106 -12.87 3.22 -37.63
CA GLU A 106 -11.56 2.73 -38.10
C GLU A 106 -11.59 1.24 -38.48
N SER A 107 -12.58 0.49 -37.96
CA SER A 107 -12.79 -0.92 -38.28
C SER A 107 -13.49 -1.15 -39.63
N CYS A 108 -14.11 -0.12 -40.21
CA CYS A 108 -14.75 -0.21 -41.52
C CYS A 108 -13.72 -0.37 -42.64
N ARG A 109 -14.14 -0.97 -43.76
CA ARG A 109 -13.33 -1.14 -44.97
C ARG A 109 -13.72 -0.14 -46.06
N ASP A 110 -12.77 0.21 -46.92
CA ASP A 110 -13.02 0.97 -48.15
C ASP A 110 -13.55 0.06 -49.28
N LEU A 111 -13.95 0.67 -50.42
CA LEU A 111 -14.40 -0.05 -51.62
C LEU A 111 -13.30 -0.93 -52.26
N GLN A 112 -12.04 -0.74 -51.86
CA GLN A 112 -10.89 -1.52 -52.29
C GLN A 112 -10.54 -2.62 -51.26
N GLY A 113 -11.36 -2.79 -50.21
CA GLY A 113 -11.20 -3.81 -49.17
C GLY A 113 -10.17 -3.49 -48.07
N ARG A 114 -9.53 -2.33 -48.07
CA ARG A 114 -8.55 -1.90 -47.05
C ARG A 114 -9.28 -1.34 -45.82
N ARG A 115 -8.76 -1.55 -44.61
CA ARG A 115 -9.36 -0.96 -43.40
C ARG A 115 -9.05 0.53 -43.31
N LEU A 116 -10.02 1.34 -42.88
CA LEU A 116 -9.84 2.79 -42.68
C LEU A 116 -8.72 3.10 -41.69
N LYS A 117 -8.51 2.24 -40.68
CA LYS A 117 -7.37 2.32 -39.77
C LYS A 117 -6.03 2.39 -40.51
N THR A 118 -5.79 1.48 -41.45
CA THR A 118 -4.52 1.40 -42.18
C THR A 118 -4.26 2.65 -43.00
N ILE A 119 -5.31 3.20 -43.61
CA ILE A 119 -5.23 4.45 -44.37
C ILE A 119 -4.89 5.62 -43.43
N ASN A 120 -5.59 5.72 -42.30
CA ASN A 120 -5.36 6.77 -41.31
C ASN A 120 -3.98 6.69 -40.65
N ASP A 121 -3.46 5.48 -40.44
CA ASP A 121 -2.12 5.27 -39.89
C ASP A 121 -1.04 5.67 -40.90
N ALA A 122 -1.24 5.36 -42.19
CA ALA A 122 -0.34 5.80 -43.26
C ALA A 122 -0.33 7.33 -43.42
N THR A 123 -1.50 7.99 -43.41
CA THR A 123 -1.58 9.45 -43.49
C THR A 123 -0.93 10.12 -42.29
N LYS A 124 -1.16 9.61 -41.07
CA LYS A 124 -0.48 10.10 -39.85
C LYS A 124 1.03 9.97 -39.94
N LEU A 125 1.54 8.89 -40.53
CA LEU A 125 2.98 8.66 -40.69
C LEU A 125 3.57 9.66 -41.70
N VAL A 126 2.89 9.91 -42.82
CA VAL A 126 3.27 10.94 -43.79
C VAL A 126 3.28 12.33 -43.16
N ASP A 127 2.23 12.70 -42.42
CA ASP A 127 2.15 13.98 -41.71
C ASP A 127 3.24 14.12 -40.64
N TYR A 128 3.60 13.01 -39.98
CA TYR A 128 4.68 12.99 -39.00
C TYR A 128 6.03 13.31 -39.66
N LEU A 129 6.31 12.73 -40.82
CA LEU A 129 7.53 12.98 -41.59
C LEU A 129 7.56 14.42 -42.13
N ASN A 130 6.44 14.91 -42.67
CA ASN A 130 6.35 16.29 -43.17
C ASN A 130 6.59 17.33 -42.06
N LYS A 131 6.13 17.05 -40.82
CA LYS A 131 6.34 17.92 -39.66
C LYS A 131 7.72 17.77 -39.00
N GLU A 132 8.61 16.94 -39.53
CA GLU A 132 9.93 16.71 -38.92
C GLU A 132 10.78 17.99 -38.90
N SER A 133 10.74 18.80 -39.96
CA SER A 133 11.47 20.06 -40.08
C SER A 133 11.03 21.08 -39.02
N GLU A 134 9.72 21.28 -38.85
CA GLU A 134 9.15 22.15 -37.83
C GLU A 134 9.48 21.68 -36.41
N ARG A 135 9.46 20.35 -36.17
CA ARG A 135 9.82 19.78 -34.86
C ARG A 135 11.29 19.97 -34.55
N LYS A 136 12.17 19.81 -35.54
CA LYS A 136 13.60 20.12 -35.39
C LYS A 136 13.80 21.61 -35.09
N ARG A 137 13.06 22.50 -35.75
CA ARG A 137 13.12 23.95 -35.49
C ARG A 137 12.65 24.29 -34.08
N LYS A 138 11.49 23.79 -33.65
CA LYS A 138 10.98 23.97 -32.28
C LYS A 138 11.94 23.43 -31.22
N ARG A 139 12.50 22.24 -31.44
CA ARG A 139 13.51 21.68 -30.52
C ARG A 139 14.75 22.57 -30.40
N LYS A 140 15.22 23.15 -31.52
CA LYS A 140 16.33 24.12 -31.48
C LYS A 140 15.92 25.38 -30.71
N GLU A 141 14.77 25.97 -31.03
CA GLU A 141 14.24 27.14 -30.32
C GLU A 141 14.10 26.90 -28.81
N ASP A 142 13.64 25.71 -28.39
CA ASP A 142 13.52 25.35 -26.97
C ASP A 142 14.88 25.15 -26.29
N ILE A 143 15.87 24.61 -27.01
CA ILE A 143 17.25 24.50 -26.52
C ILE A 143 17.86 25.89 -26.38
N ASP A 144 17.70 26.74 -27.38
CA ASP A 144 18.23 28.10 -27.39
C ASP A 144 17.65 28.92 -26.23
N LYS A 145 16.34 28.84 -26.00
CA LYS A 145 15.68 29.46 -24.84
C LYS A 145 16.24 28.97 -23.50
N LYS A 146 16.45 27.66 -23.34
CA LYS A 146 17.04 27.11 -22.11
C LYS A 146 18.48 27.58 -21.90
N ILE A 147 19.26 27.71 -22.97
CA ILE A 147 20.61 28.26 -22.91
C ILE A 147 20.56 29.73 -22.48
N GLU A 148 19.67 30.52 -23.07
CA GLU A 148 19.47 31.92 -22.73
C GLU A 148 19.05 32.11 -21.26
N GLU A 149 18.08 31.33 -20.78
CA GLU A 149 17.68 31.31 -19.37
C GLU A 149 18.86 30.94 -18.45
N GLY A 150 19.65 29.92 -18.82
CA GLY A 150 20.84 29.48 -18.08
C GLY A 150 21.96 30.53 -18.02
N LEU A 151 22.16 31.29 -19.10
CA LEU A 151 23.10 32.40 -19.15
C LEU A 151 22.61 33.60 -18.32
N ASN A 152 21.31 33.91 -18.37
CA ASN A 152 20.73 35.00 -17.58
C ASN A 152 20.84 34.73 -16.06
N ILE A 153 20.76 33.47 -15.62
CA ILE A 153 20.98 33.09 -14.21
C ILE A 153 22.40 33.44 -13.72
N GLN A 154 23.42 33.50 -14.58
CA GLN A 154 24.77 33.94 -14.20
C GLN A 154 24.85 35.45 -13.90
N THR A 155 23.89 36.26 -14.36
CA THR A 155 23.87 37.71 -14.08
C THR A 155 23.42 38.05 -12.66
N LYS A 156 22.79 37.12 -11.93
CA LYS A 156 22.62 37.24 -10.48
C LYS A 156 23.99 37.15 -9.83
N LYS A 157 24.54 38.30 -9.42
CA LYS A 157 25.85 38.43 -8.75
C LYS A 157 26.11 37.25 -7.82
N ARG A 158 26.93 36.29 -8.25
CA ARG A 158 27.41 35.22 -7.37
C ARG A 158 28.33 35.92 -6.38
N HIS A 159 27.93 36.01 -5.12
CA HIS A 159 28.78 36.57 -4.08
C HIS A 159 29.97 35.63 -3.90
N ARG A 160 31.11 35.99 -4.49
CA ARG A 160 32.36 35.26 -4.27
C ARG A 160 32.81 35.62 -2.85
N PHE A 161 32.92 34.62 -1.99
CA PHE A 161 33.38 34.78 -0.62
C PHE A 161 34.91 34.75 -0.62
N ASP A 162 35.54 35.92 -0.75
CA ASP A 162 37.00 36.11 -0.85
C ASP A 162 37.58 36.73 0.44
N ASP A 163 37.18 36.22 1.61
CA ASP A 163 37.70 36.69 2.90
C ASP A 163 38.94 35.88 3.32
N MET A 164 40.13 36.39 2.99
CA MET A 164 41.41 35.72 3.33
C MET A 164 41.60 35.49 4.83
N GLU A 165 41.16 36.43 5.67
CA GLU A 165 41.25 36.32 7.13
C GLU A 165 40.40 35.15 7.66
N TYR A 166 39.23 34.88 7.05
CA TYR A 166 38.41 33.74 7.40
C TYR A 166 39.11 32.43 7.09
N PHE A 167 39.75 32.31 5.92
CA PHE A 167 40.48 31.10 5.53
C PHE A 167 41.69 30.86 6.45
N GLU A 168 42.46 31.89 6.78
CA GLU A 168 43.57 31.76 7.74
C GLU A 168 43.08 31.33 9.13
N ASN A 169 41.97 31.90 9.60
CA ASN A 169 41.39 31.54 10.88
C ASN A 169 40.84 30.10 10.86
N HIS A 170 40.21 29.68 9.76
CA HIS A 170 39.77 28.30 9.56
C HIS A 170 40.96 27.33 9.62
N ASP A 171 42.06 27.62 8.92
CA ASP A 171 43.25 26.79 8.91
C ASP A 171 43.90 26.70 10.29
N LYS A 172 44.01 27.83 11.01
CA LYS A 172 44.50 27.86 12.41
C LYS A 172 43.61 27.03 13.34
N ILE A 173 42.29 27.11 13.21
CA ILE A 173 41.35 26.31 14.00
C ILE A 173 41.56 24.81 13.69
N MET A 174 41.70 24.46 12.42
CA MET A 174 41.92 23.07 11.99
C MET A 174 43.25 22.51 12.49
N GLU A 175 44.31 23.32 12.51
CA GLU A 175 45.61 22.93 13.06
C GLU A 175 45.55 22.73 14.58
N ASN A 176 44.87 23.63 15.30
CA ASN A 176 44.64 23.50 16.74
C ASN A 176 43.84 22.24 17.10
N ILE A 177 42.78 21.92 16.33
CA ILE A 177 41.99 20.69 16.52
C ILE A 177 42.87 19.46 16.30
N LYS A 178 43.64 19.42 15.20
CA LYS A 178 44.56 18.31 14.91
C LYS A 178 45.59 18.14 16.03
N GLY A 179 46.17 19.24 16.52
CA GLY A 179 47.11 19.24 17.64
C GLY A 179 46.47 18.71 18.93
N ALA A 180 45.28 19.18 19.29
CA ALA A 180 44.55 18.74 20.48
C ALA A 180 44.23 17.24 20.42
N VAL A 181 43.77 16.74 19.27
CA VAL A 181 43.48 15.30 19.06
C VAL A 181 44.77 14.48 19.15
N SER A 182 45.86 14.90 18.50
CA SER A 182 47.15 14.20 18.55
C SER A 182 47.72 14.14 19.97
N GLN A 183 47.63 15.25 20.72
CA GLN A 183 48.03 15.29 22.13
C GLN A 183 47.15 14.41 23.02
N ALA A 184 45.83 14.43 22.82
CA ALA A 184 44.90 13.56 23.54
C ALA A 184 45.21 12.09 23.27
N TYR A 185 45.43 11.71 22.01
CA TYR A 185 45.78 10.35 21.61
C TYR A 185 47.13 9.91 22.22
N SER A 186 48.14 10.78 22.19
CA SER A 186 49.45 10.51 22.78
C SER A 186 49.42 10.41 24.31
N LYS A 187 48.62 11.25 24.99
CA LYS A 187 48.42 11.19 26.45
C LYS A 187 47.61 9.95 26.86
N GLY A 188 46.63 9.54 26.06
CA GLY A 188 45.90 8.27 26.22
C GLY A 188 46.85 7.08 26.17
N ASN A 189 47.66 6.97 25.11
CA ASN A 189 48.65 5.91 24.95
C ASN A 189 49.72 5.89 26.06
N LYS A 190 50.19 7.05 26.53
CA LYS A 190 51.15 7.12 27.65
C LYS A 190 50.53 6.68 28.99
N LYS A 191 49.27 7.02 29.24
CA LYS A 191 48.54 6.58 30.44
C LYS A 191 48.26 5.07 30.41
N GLU A 192 47.96 4.49 29.26
CA GLU A 192 47.77 3.04 29.11
C GLU A 192 49.07 2.27 29.33
N LYS A 193 50.19 2.68 28.71
CA LYS A 193 51.51 2.06 28.96
C LYS A 193 52.00 2.23 30.40
N GLY A 194 51.63 3.32 31.08
CA GLY A 194 51.93 3.53 32.49
C GLY A 194 51.15 2.54 33.39
N LYS A 195 49.86 2.33 33.11
CA LYS A 195 49.01 1.38 33.85
C LYS A 195 49.40 -0.07 33.61
N GLU A 196 49.86 -0.44 32.41
CA GLU A 196 50.42 -1.78 32.15
C GLU A 196 51.69 -2.07 32.95
N LYS A 197 52.65 -1.12 32.96
CA LYS A 197 53.89 -1.27 33.75
C LYS A 197 53.64 -1.29 35.27
N GLU A 198 52.61 -0.60 35.74
CA GLU A 198 52.22 -0.59 37.15
C GLU A 198 51.50 -1.88 37.56
N LYS A 199 50.70 -2.47 36.66
CA LYS A 199 50.13 -3.81 36.83
C LYS A 199 51.21 -4.90 36.83
N GLU A 200 52.16 -4.85 35.89
CA GLU A 200 53.26 -5.81 35.80
C GLU A 200 54.18 -5.76 37.04
N LYS A 201 54.49 -4.55 37.55
CA LYS A 201 55.23 -4.40 38.82
C LYS A 201 54.47 -4.91 40.03
N ASN A 202 53.14 -4.76 40.05
CA ASN A 202 52.31 -5.27 41.15
C ASN A 202 52.13 -6.80 41.08
N GLU A 203 52.07 -7.38 39.89
CA GLU A 203 52.11 -8.85 39.68
C GLU A 203 53.46 -9.45 40.08
N ILE A 204 54.58 -8.83 39.70
CA ILE A 204 55.92 -9.30 40.13
C ILE A 204 56.04 -9.26 41.65
N LYS A 205 55.53 -8.20 42.30
CA LYS A 205 55.51 -8.10 43.77
C LYS A 205 54.57 -9.12 44.44
N SER A 206 53.44 -9.47 43.83
CA SER A 206 52.50 -10.45 44.41
C SER A 206 52.95 -11.90 44.23
N LEU A 207 53.75 -12.19 43.21
CA LEU A 207 54.37 -13.50 42.96
C LEU A 207 55.62 -13.77 43.83
N GLY A 208 56.02 -12.82 44.68
CA GLY A 208 57.12 -13.01 45.66
C GLY A 208 58.52 -13.11 45.06
N LEU A 209 58.69 -12.82 43.76
CA LEU A 209 59.99 -12.67 43.13
C LEU A 209 60.50 -11.24 43.38
N TRP A 210 61.34 -11.11 44.41
CA TRP A 210 62.26 -9.98 44.56
C TRP A 210 63.66 -10.41 44.12
#